data_AF-A0A949NN88-F1
#
_entry.id   AF-A0A949NN88-F1
#
_cell.length_a   1.000
_cell.length_b   1.000
_cell.length_c   1.000
_cell.angle_alpha   90.00
_cell.angle_beta   90.00
_cell.angle_gamma   90.00
#
_symmetry.space_group_name_H-M   'P 1'
#
loop_
_entity.id
_entity.type
_entity.pdbx_description
1 polymer ?
#
loop_
_entity_poly.entity_id
_entity_poly.type
_entity_poly.pdbx_seq_one_letter_code
_entity_poly.pdbx_strand_id
1 'polypeptide(L)'
;MSEKKRDQQEQPEISAVEPAGIPGEAIATEPAVEPESNFVEALKPVGFLELIYGVLFDPVATFRRVALSPPLWTAVVIATLVNLAAALMGTIAYRAAGISTISELNVLIGSLVPLFAIINSLLWYVKWLVYGAVLHLVAQLFGGTNGPKATLSVYALATLPGLLLLPVEGLIIVAGLSESVTTSLIGLAGFAAFAWSLVLLVLGLREVHRFGTSQAIATVFTPVIAILLLGLIILFVAVLGFAAVMPQIPSIPGLF
;
A
#
# COMPACT_ATOMS: atom_id res chain seq x y z
N MET A 1 60.25 -35.58 9.18
CA MET A 1 61.38 -35.77 8.25
C MET A 1 60.80 -35.87 6.85
N SER A 2 61.33 -35.11 5.87
CA SER A 2 60.74 -34.69 4.58
C SER A 2 59.71 -33.56 4.72
N GLU A 3 59.96 -32.27 4.45
CA GLU A 3 60.80 -31.57 3.44
C GLU A 3 60.28 -31.72 2.00
N LYS A 4 59.52 -30.72 1.50
CA LYS A 4 59.61 -30.28 0.09
C LYS A 4 58.80 -28.99 -0.22
N LYS A 5 59.55 -27.97 -0.66
CA LYS A 5 59.32 -26.98 -1.74
C LYS A 5 57.97 -26.26 -1.75
N ARG A 6 57.88 -24.96 -1.40
CA ARG A 6 58.30 -23.78 -2.20
C ARG A 6 57.90 -23.88 -3.67
N ASP A 7 56.72 -23.38 -3.98
CA ASP A 7 56.41 -22.77 -5.27
C ASP A 7 56.22 -21.27 -5.03
N GLN A 8 57.30 -20.55 -5.33
CA GLN A 8 57.29 -19.12 -5.61
C GLN A 8 56.68 -18.97 -7.00
N GLN A 9 55.46 -18.46 -7.10
CA GLN A 9 54.86 -18.11 -8.37
C GLN A 9 54.70 -16.59 -8.45
N GLU A 10 55.70 -16.00 -9.09
CA GLU A 10 55.64 -14.87 -10.01
C GLU A 10 54.75 -13.68 -9.60
N GLN A 11 55.40 -12.71 -8.96
CA GLN A 11 54.94 -11.32 -8.97
C GLN A 11 55.01 -10.81 -10.42
N PRO A 12 53.91 -10.30 -10.99
CA PRO A 12 53.98 -9.60 -12.26
C PRO A 12 54.75 -8.28 -12.05
N GLU A 13 55.79 -8.15 -12.85
CA GLU A 13 56.62 -6.96 -13.03
C GLU A 13 55.71 -5.80 -13.45
N ILE A 14 55.38 -4.92 -12.49
CA ILE A 14 54.65 -3.68 -12.77
C ILE A 14 55.63 -2.76 -13.48
N SER A 15 55.60 -2.86 -14.82
CA SER A 15 56.29 -1.97 -15.73
C SER A 15 55.93 -0.53 -15.38
N ALA A 16 56.95 0.23 -14.98
CA ALA A 16 56.85 1.66 -14.71
C ALA A 16 56.36 2.37 -15.99
N VAL A 17 55.09 2.73 -16.01
CA VAL A 17 54.54 3.64 -17.02
C VAL A 17 55.05 5.04 -16.68
N GLU A 18 55.99 5.49 -17.51
CA GLU A 18 56.50 6.84 -17.60
C GLU A 18 55.33 7.84 -17.71
N PRO A 19 55.20 8.81 -16.79
CA PRO A 19 54.15 9.80 -16.86
C PRO A 19 54.46 10.77 -17.99
N ALA A 20 53.82 10.57 -19.14
CA ALA A 20 53.77 11.55 -20.21
C ALA A 20 53.21 12.86 -19.64
N GLY A 21 54.06 13.89 -19.61
CA GLY A 21 53.70 15.23 -19.16
C GLY A 21 52.52 15.76 -19.99
N ILE A 22 51.38 15.91 -19.33
CA ILE A 22 50.23 16.64 -19.87
C ILE A 22 50.57 18.14 -19.77
N PRO A 23 50.65 18.87 -20.90
CA PRO A 23 50.89 20.31 -20.89
C PRO A 23 49.65 21.04 -20.37
N GLY A 24 49.78 21.68 -19.22
CA GLY A 24 49.06 22.92 -18.86
C GLY A 24 47.56 22.93 -19.12
N GLU A 25 46.80 21.98 -18.58
CA GLU A 25 45.36 22.12 -18.48
C GLU A 25 45.07 23.01 -17.27
N ALA A 26 44.60 24.23 -17.54
CA ALA A 26 44.21 25.19 -16.53
C ALA A 26 43.27 24.50 -15.55
N ILE A 27 43.69 24.41 -14.28
CA ILE A 27 42.87 23.96 -13.16
C ILE A 27 41.70 24.93 -13.08
N ALA A 28 40.63 24.62 -13.81
CA ALA A 28 39.32 25.17 -13.55
C ALA A 28 38.99 24.74 -12.13
N THR A 29 39.06 25.69 -11.21
CA THR A 29 38.60 25.57 -9.84
C THR A 29 37.21 24.96 -9.90
N GLU A 30 37.14 23.66 -9.60
CA GLU A 30 35.90 22.93 -9.47
C GLU A 30 35.08 23.70 -8.42
N PRO A 31 33.90 24.23 -8.76
CA PRO A 31 33.11 24.98 -7.81
C PRO A 31 32.84 24.06 -6.62
N ALA A 32 33.27 24.49 -5.44
CA ALA A 32 33.02 23.78 -4.20
C ALA A 32 31.52 23.48 -4.09
N VAL A 33 31.13 22.25 -4.42
CA VAL A 33 29.77 21.77 -4.25
C VAL A 33 29.57 21.70 -2.75
N GLU A 34 28.94 22.72 -2.15
CA GLU A 34 28.63 22.76 -0.73
C GLU A 34 27.73 21.55 -0.37
N PRO A 35 28.25 20.47 0.22
CA PRO A 35 27.48 19.24 0.43
C PRO A 35 26.48 19.40 1.59
N GLU A 36 26.74 20.37 2.47
CA GLU A 36 26.03 20.50 3.74
C GLU A 36 24.62 21.11 3.60
N SER A 37 24.39 22.03 2.65
CA SER A 37 23.08 22.69 2.53
C SER A 37 21.99 21.72 2.04
N ASN A 38 22.33 20.84 1.07
CA ASN A 38 21.40 19.87 0.50
C ASN A 38 21.00 18.77 1.50
N PHE A 39 21.89 18.43 2.43
CA PHE A 39 21.61 17.42 3.45
C PHE A 39 20.65 17.93 4.52
N VAL A 40 20.81 19.19 4.95
CA VAL A 40 19.92 19.83 5.94
C VAL A 40 18.50 20.02 5.37
N GLU A 41 18.38 20.31 4.09
CA GLU A 41 17.07 20.41 3.43
C GLU A 41 16.36 19.06 3.29
N ALA A 42 17.12 17.98 3.04
CA ALA A 42 16.58 16.61 2.97
C ALA A 42 16.02 16.09 4.32
N LEU A 43 16.40 16.71 5.43
CA LEU A 43 15.92 16.35 6.78
C LEU A 43 14.67 17.10 7.21
N LYS A 44 14.21 18.11 6.44
CA LYS A 44 12.96 18.82 6.79
C LYS A 44 11.77 17.85 6.71
N PRO A 45 10.86 17.86 7.72
CA PRO A 45 9.63 17.09 7.67
C PRO A 45 8.82 17.48 6.43
N VAL A 46 8.40 16.49 5.65
CA VAL A 46 7.55 16.72 4.47
C VAL A 46 6.24 17.35 4.92
N GLY A 47 5.85 18.46 4.29
CA GLY A 47 4.63 19.17 4.63
C GLY A 47 3.37 18.33 4.37
N PHE A 48 2.26 18.65 5.05
CA PHE A 48 0.98 17.95 4.87
C PHE A 48 0.49 17.95 3.42
N LEU A 49 0.44 19.12 2.77
CA LEU A 49 0.01 19.26 1.37
C LEU A 49 1.02 18.66 0.40
N GLU A 50 2.30 18.77 0.72
CA GLU A 50 3.39 18.19 -0.07
C GLU A 50 3.31 16.66 -0.07
N LEU A 51 2.94 16.02 1.04
CA LEU A 51 2.68 14.59 1.09
C LEU A 51 1.49 14.18 0.23
N ILE A 52 0.37 14.90 0.30
CA ILE A 52 -0.83 14.58 -0.49
C ILE A 52 -0.51 14.71 -1.98
N TYR A 53 0.05 15.85 -2.39
CA TYR A 53 0.42 16.11 -3.78
C TYR A 53 1.49 15.12 -4.25
N GLY A 54 2.55 14.97 -3.47
CA GLY A 54 3.66 14.09 -3.78
C GLY A 54 3.22 12.64 -3.96
N VAL A 55 2.41 12.08 -3.06
CA VAL A 55 1.93 10.70 -3.21
C VAL A 55 1.05 10.52 -4.44
N LEU A 56 0.23 11.52 -4.81
CA LEU A 56 -0.67 11.41 -5.96
C LEU A 56 0.04 11.63 -7.31
N PHE A 57 1.04 12.50 -7.37
CA PHE A 57 1.64 12.97 -8.63
C PHE A 57 3.13 12.63 -8.80
N ASP A 58 3.90 12.47 -7.71
CA ASP A 58 5.31 12.03 -7.73
C ASP A 58 5.58 10.99 -6.61
N PRO A 59 4.94 9.80 -6.70
CA PRO A 59 4.91 8.85 -5.60
C PRO A 59 6.30 8.30 -5.26
N VAL A 60 7.17 8.11 -6.26
CA VAL A 60 8.49 7.50 -6.06
C VAL A 60 9.39 8.42 -5.24
N ALA A 61 9.52 9.69 -5.63
CA ALA A 61 10.33 10.64 -4.87
C ALA A 61 9.75 10.86 -3.47
N THR A 62 8.42 10.93 -3.36
CA THR A 62 7.74 11.15 -2.09
C THR A 62 7.94 9.99 -1.12
N PHE A 63 7.75 8.73 -1.56
CA PHE A 63 7.96 7.58 -0.70
C PHE A 63 9.44 7.37 -0.33
N ARG A 64 10.38 7.78 -1.19
CA ARG A 64 11.80 7.81 -0.83
C ARG A 64 12.09 8.78 0.32
N ARG A 65 11.43 9.95 0.36
CA ARG A 65 11.51 10.87 1.50
C ARG A 65 10.84 10.29 2.76
N VAL A 66 9.67 9.67 2.61
CA VAL A 66 8.99 8.96 3.71
C VAL A 66 9.86 7.83 4.29
N ALA A 67 10.68 7.18 3.48
CA ALA A 67 11.62 6.15 3.93
C ALA A 67 12.70 6.69 4.88
N LEU A 68 13.09 7.97 4.73
CA LEU A 68 14.10 8.62 5.56
C LEU A 68 13.51 9.15 6.87
N SER A 69 12.32 9.76 6.81
CA SER A 69 11.65 10.36 7.97
C SER A 69 10.15 10.02 7.99
N PRO A 70 9.76 8.81 8.44
CA PRO A 70 8.37 8.34 8.37
C PRO A 70 7.38 9.23 9.13
N PRO A 71 6.46 9.96 8.44
CA PRO A 71 5.56 10.91 9.07
C PRO A 71 4.27 10.21 9.52
N LEU A 72 4.39 9.21 10.41
CA LEU A 72 3.30 8.32 10.79
C LEU A 72 2.05 9.07 11.25
N TRP A 73 2.22 10.07 12.12
CA TRP A 73 1.10 10.88 12.62
C TRP A 73 0.38 11.62 11.49
N THR A 74 1.14 12.31 10.63
CA THR A 74 0.59 13.03 9.47
C THR A 74 -0.13 12.08 8.52
N ALA A 75 0.43 10.90 8.26
CA ALA A 75 -0.19 9.87 7.43
C ALA A 75 -1.52 9.37 8.02
N VAL A 76 -1.59 9.17 9.33
CA VAL A 76 -2.84 8.79 10.03
C VAL A 76 -3.88 9.90 9.95
N VAL A 77 -3.49 11.17 10.16
CA VAL A 77 -4.40 12.30 10.02
C VAL A 77 -4.95 12.40 8.60
N ILE A 78 -4.09 12.29 7.58
CA ILE A 78 -4.48 12.28 6.17
C ILE A 78 -5.49 11.15 5.90
N ALA A 79 -5.15 9.92 6.28
CA ALA A 79 -6.02 8.77 6.02
C ALA A 79 -7.35 8.85 6.80
N THR A 80 -7.32 9.42 8.00
CA THR A 80 -8.53 9.73 8.78
C THR A 80 -9.41 10.72 8.02
N LEU A 81 -8.86 11.82 7.52
CA LEU A 81 -9.61 12.80 6.74
C LEU A 81 -10.19 12.18 5.45
N VAL A 82 -9.43 11.33 4.76
CA VAL A 82 -9.90 10.58 3.58
C VAL A 82 -11.09 9.70 3.96
N ASN A 83 -10.97 8.94 5.05
CA ASN A 83 -12.01 8.02 5.52
C ASN A 83 -13.28 8.76 5.97
N LEU A 84 -13.15 9.88 6.71
CA LEU A 84 -14.28 10.71 7.09
C LEU A 84 -14.98 11.32 5.88
N ALA A 85 -14.21 11.83 4.91
CA ALA A 85 -14.76 12.43 3.70
C ALA A 85 -15.50 11.38 2.87
N ALA A 86 -14.93 10.19 2.69
CA ALA A 86 -15.58 9.08 2.00
C ALA A 86 -16.86 8.61 2.72
N ALA A 87 -16.82 8.49 4.05
CA ALA A 87 -17.99 8.13 4.85
C ALA A 87 -19.11 9.17 4.70
N LEU A 88 -18.79 10.46 4.83
CA LEU A 88 -19.74 11.55 4.67
C LEU A 88 -20.32 11.55 3.25
N MET A 89 -19.47 11.47 2.24
CA MET A 89 -19.91 11.50 0.84
C MET A 89 -20.78 10.29 0.50
N GLY A 90 -20.43 9.10 0.99
CA GLY A 90 -21.26 7.90 0.88
C GLY A 90 -22.66 8.08 1.49
N THR A 91 -22.78 8.75 2.65
CA THR A 91 -24.10 9.05 3.23
C THR A 91 -24.92 10.03 2.40
N ILE A 92 -24.26 11.03 1.80
CA ILE A 92 -24.92 12.01 0.91
C ILE A 92 -25.36 11.33 -0.37
N ALA A 93 -24.48 10.54 -1.00
CA ALA A 93 -24.77 9.77 -2.21
C ALA A 93 -25.94 8.80 -2.01
N TYR A 94 -25.95 8.06 -0.90
CA TYR A 94 -27.05 7.16 -0.54
C TYR A 94 -28.40 7.90 -0.44
N ARG A 95 -28.41 9.07 0.20
CA ARG A 95 -29.64 9.90 0.32
C ARG A 95 -30.06 10.50 -1.01
N ALA A 96 -29.10 10.98 -1.81
CA ALA A 96 -29.36 11.60 -3.11
C ALA A 96 -29.86 10.60 -4.15
N ALA A 97 -29.42 9.34 -4.08
CA ALA A 97 -29.88 8.27 -4.94
C ALA A 97 -31.38 7.94 -4.76
N GLY A 98 -32.05 8.50 -3.74
CA GLY A 98 -33.50 8.36 -3.61
C GLY A 98 -33.95 6.91 -3.44
N ILE A 99 -33.13 6.06 -2.81
CA ILE A 99 -33.50 4.70 -2.37
C ILE A 99 -34.51 4.83 -1.21
N SER A 100 -35.65 5.42 -1.53
CA SER A 100 -36.80 5.73 -0.69
C SER A 100 -38.02 5.09 -1.31
N THR A 101 -37.91 3.83 -1.74
CA THR A 101 -39.11 2.99 -1.78
C THR A 101 -39.63 2.91 -0.35
N ILE A 102 -40.93 3.15 -0.17
CA ILE A 102 -41.61 3.34 1.13
C ILE A 102 -41.79 1.98 1.84
N SER A 103 -40.76 1.14 1.80
CA SER A 103 -40.68 -0.06 2.60
C SER A 103 -40.14 0.33 3.97
N GLU A 104 -40.81 -0.10 5.03
CA GLU A 104 -40.34 0.07 6.42
C GLU A 104 -38.88 -0.39 6.60
N LEU A 105 -38.45 -1.36 5.79
CA LEU A 105 -37.08 -1.86 5.71
C LEU A 105 -36.07 -0.75 5.32
N ASN A 106 -36.41 0.13 4.38
CA ASN A 106 -35.51 1.20 3.93
C ASN A 106 -35.35 2.31 4.97
N VAL A 107 -36.39 2.59 5.75
CA VAL A 107 -36.32 3.54 6.88
C VAL A 107 -35.39 2.99 7.96
N LEU A 108 -35.50 1.69 8.26
CA LEU A 108 -34.61 1.02 9.20
C LEU A 108 -33.15 1.03 8.69
N ILE A 109 -32.92 0.64 7.43
CA ILE A 109 -31.58 0.62 6.82
C ILE A 109 -30.98 2.04 6.80
N GLY A 110 -31.75 3.05 6.36
CA GLY A 110 -31.31 4.44 6.30
C GLY A 110 -30.90 5.00 7.67
N SER A 111 -31.60 4.60 8.73
CA SER A 111 -31.25 4.95 10.11
C SER A 111 -29.95 4.30 10.60
N LEU A 112 -29.61 3.12 10.07
CA LEU A 112 -28.39 2.40 10.42
C LEU A 112 -27.15 2.84 9.62
N VAL A 113 -27.32 3.55 8.50
CA VAL A 113 -26.20 4.01 7.65
C VAL A 113 -25.11 4.76 8.45
N PRO A 114 -25.42 5.74 9.32
CA PRO A 114 -24.38 6.42 10.12
C PRO A 114 -23.67 5.47 11.09
N LEU A 115 -24.40 4.52 11.67
CA LEU A 115 -23.80 3.52 12.56
C LEU A 115 -22.84 2.60 11.79
N PHE A 116 -23.23 2.13 10.61
CA PHE A 116 -22.36 1.35 9.74
C PHE A 116 -21.13 2.14 9.30
N ALA A 117 -21.27 3.45 9.02
CA ALA A 117 -20.14 4.31 8.69
C ALA A 117 -19.14 4.41 9.85
N ILE A 118 -19.61 4.56 11.09
CA ILE A 118 -18.76 4.57 12.29
C ILE A 118 -18.06 3.22 12.48
N ILE A 119 -18.80 2.11 12.39
CA ILE A 119 -18.24 0.75 12.53
C ILE A 119 -17.19 0.50 11.45
N ASN A 120 -17.50 0.82 10.18
CA ASN A 120 -16.57 0.68 9.07
C ASN A 120 -15.32 1.53 9.28
N SER A 121 -15.46 2.76 9.78
CA SER A 121 -14.35 3.64 10.12
C SER A 121 -13.45 3.03 11.19
N LEU A 122 -14.02 2.45 12.25
CA LEU A 122 -13.24 1.78 13.30
C LEU A 122 -12.53 0.53 12.78
N LEU A 123 -13.22 -0.29 11.99
CA LEU A 123 -12.66 -1.48 11.36
C LEU A 123 -11.53 -1.12 10.38
N TRP A 124 -11.58 0.06 9.75
CA TRP A 124 -10.49 0.56 8.92
C TRP A 124 -9.20 0.73 9.72
N TYR A 125 -9.23 1.29 10.93
CA TYR A 125 -8.03 1.43 11.77
C TYR A 125 -7.48 0.07 12.21
N VAL A 126 -8.36 -0.86 12.60
CA VAL A 126 -7.95 -2.23 12.96
C VAL A 126 -7.28 -2.90 11.77
N LYS A 127 -7.91 -2.83 10.58
CA LYS A 127 -7.34 -3.34 9.33
C LYS A 127 -6.01 -2.68 9.02
N TRP A 128 -5.91 -1.36 9.16
CA TRP A 128 -4.68 -0.60 8.92
C TRP A 128 -3.53 -1.11 9.78
N LEU A 129 -3.77 -1.26 11.08
CA LEU A 129 -2.78 -1.72 12.04
C LEU A 129 -2.38 -3.18 11.83
N VAL A 130 -3.37 -4.07 11.72
CA VAL A 130 -3.14 -5.51 11.55
C VAL A 130 -2.47 -5.80 10.21
N TYR A 131 -3.02 -5.29 9.11
CA TYR A 131 -2.47 -5.54 7.78
C TYR A 131 -1.12 -4.84 7.61
N GLY A 132 -0.94 -3.62 8.14
CA GLY A 132 0.35 -2.94 8.13
C GLY A 132 1.43 -3.70 8.91
N ALA A 133 1.10 -4.30 10.05
CA ALA A 133 2.00 -5.17 10.80
C ALA A 133 2.35 -6.44 10.01
N VAL A 134 1.36 -7.09 9.39
CA VAL A 134 1.59 -8.27 8.53
C VAL A 134 2.47 -7.91 7.34
N LEU A 135 2.21 -6.80 6.65
CA LEU A 135 3.05 -6.31 5.56
C LEU A 135 4.48 -6.07 6.02
N HIS A 136 4.67 -5.51 7.22
CA HIS A 136 6.00 -5.29 7.78
C HIS A 136 6.74 -6.60 8.07
N LEU A 137 6.07 -7.59 8.66
CA LEU A 137 6.65 -8.90 8.93
C LEU A 137 7.03 -9.62 7.63
N VAL A 138 6.15 -9.58 6.63
CA VAL A 138 6.42 -10.15 5.30
C VAL A 138 7.58 -9.40 4.63
N ALA A 139 7.63 -8.07 4.75
CA ALA A 139 8.76 -7.29 4.25
C ALA A 139 10.08 -7.71 4.91
N GLN A 140 10.11 -7.88 6.23
CA GLN A 140 11.31 -8.38 6.91
C GLN A 140 11.72 -9.78 6.42
N LEU A 141 10.75 -10.67 6.16
CA LEU A 141 11.01 -12.00 5.60
C LEU A 141 11.67 -11.93 4.21
N PHE A 142 11.32 -10.94 3.39
CA PHE A 142 11.93 -10.68 2.08
C PHE A 142 13.21 -9.82 2.15
N GLY A 143 13.74 -9.55 3.36
CA GLY A 143 15.00 -8.81 3.56
C GLY A 143 14.85 -7.28 3.64
N GLY A 144 13.65 -6.77 3.89
CA GLY A 144 13.38 -5.34 3.99
C GLY A 144 14.04 -4.71 5.22
N THR A 145 14.58 -3.50 5.07
CA THR A 145 15.46 -2.89 6.07
C THR A 145 14.81 -1.83 6.96
N ASN A 146 13.69 -1.24 6.53
CA ASN A 146 13.05 -0.14 7.24
C ASN A 146 12.06 -0.60 8.33
N GLY A 147 11.83 0.26 9.32
CA GLY A 147 10.99 -0.05 10.49
C GLY A 147 9.48 -0.02 10.25
N PRO A 148 8.67 -0.51 11.21
CA PRO A 148 7.21 -0.64 11.06
C PRO A 148 6.49 0.69 10.90
N LYS A 149 7.05 1.78 11.45
CA LYS A 149 6.52 3.14 11.28
C LYS A 149 6.47 3.55 9.80
N ALA A 150 7.49 3.19 9.02
CA ALA A 150 7.57 3.50 7.60
C ALA A 150 6.53 2.69 6.81
N THR A 151 6.41 1.40 7.10
CA THR A 151 5.39 0.51 6.50
C THR A 151 3.97 1.02 6.77
N LEU A 152 3.66 1.37 8.03
CA LEU A 152 2.35 1.90 8.41
C LEU A 152 2.05 3.27 7.77
N SER A 153 3.06 4.13 7.64
CA SER A 153 2.93 5.43 6.97
C SER A 153 2.60 5.25 5.49
N VAL A 154 3.32 4.37 4.79
CA VAL A 154 3.03 4.02 3.40
C VAL A 154 1.62 3.45 3.27
N TYR A 155 1.22 2.53 4.15
CA TYR A 155 -0.10 1.91 4.03
C TYR A 155 -1.24 2.91 4.23
N ALA A 156 -1.08 3.87 5.16
CA ALA A 156 -2.02 4.96 5.33
C ALA A 156 -2.04 5.89 4.10
N LEU A 157 -0.87 6.32 3.62
CA LEU A 157 -0.77 7.22 2.45
C LEU A 157 -1.27 6.59 1.15
N ALA A 158 -1.15 5.26 0.99
CA ALA A 158 -1.67 4.54 -0.17
C ALA A 158 -3.20 4.60 -0.30
N THR A 159 -3.93 5.11 0.71
CA THR A 159 -5.39 5.34 0.65
C THR A 159 -5.79 6.65 -0.01
N LEU A 160 -4.83 7.55 -0.25
CA LEU A 160 -5.05 8.87 -0.86
C LEU A 160 -5.83 8.89 -2.18
N PRO A 161 -5.70 7.89 -3.08
CA PRO A 161 -6.52 7.82 -4.29
C PRO A 161 -8.03 7.91 -4.04
N GLY A 162 -8.49 7.49 -2.85
CA GLY A 162 -9.89 7.62 -2.45
C GLY A 162 -10.39 9.07 -2.45
N LEU A 163 -9.52 10.06 -2.24
CA LEU A 163 -9.91 11.48 -2.33
C LEU A 163 -10.34 11.89 -3.74
N LEU A 164 -9.82 11.22 -4.77
CA LEU A 164 -10.19 11.49 -6.16
C LEU A 164 -11.61 11.02 -6.48
N LEU A 165 -12.21 10.16 -5.64
CA LEU A 165 -13.59 9.72 -5.79
C LEU A 165 -14.59 10.78 -5.35
N LEU A 166 -14.25 11.61 -4.36
CA LEU A 166 -15.15 12.64 -3.83
C LEU A 166 -15.70 13.59 -4.90
N PRO A 167 -14.88 14.19 -5.79
CA PRO A 167 -15.41 15.03 -6.87
C PRO A 167 -16.22 14.23 -7.89
N VAL A 168 -15.87 12.96 -8.15
CA VAL A 168 -16.60 12.09 -9.07
C VAL A 168 -18.01 11.79 -8.54
N GLU A 169 -18.11 11.41 -7.26
CA GLU A 169 -19.40 11.20 -6.59
C GLU A 169 -20.24 12.48 -6.57
N GLY A 170 -19.62 13.64 -6.33
CA GLY A 170 -20.31 14.93 -6.32
C GLY A 170 -20.88 15.29 -7.69
N LEU A 171 -20.11 15.08 -8.75
CA LEU A 171 -20.56 15.29 -10.12
C LEU A 171 -21.73 14.37 -10.50
N ILE A 172 -21.67 13.10 -10.11
CA ILE A 172 -22.75 12.14 -10.40
C ILE A 172 -24.06 12.54 -9.70
N ILE A 173 -23.97 12.99 -8.44
CA ILE A 173 -25.13 13.47 -7.68
C ILE A 173 -25.75 14.70 -8.35
N VAL A 174 -24.92 15.68 -8.74
CA VAL A 174 -25.40 16.92 -9.39
C VAL A 174 -25.97 16.64 -10.78
N ALA A 175 -25.43 15.67 -11.50
CA ALA A 175 -25.90 15.29 -12.83
C ALA A 175 -27.25 14.55 -12.82
N GLY A 176 -27.72 14.06 -11.67
CA GLY A 176 -29.02 13.39 -11.55
C GLY A 176 -29.14 12.12 -12.40
N LEU A 177 -28.04 11.37 -12.56
CA LEU A 177 -28.01 10.17 -13.38
C LEU A 177 -28.89 9.05 -12.78
N SER A 178 -29.46 8.21 -13.64
CA SER A 178 -30.23 7.04 -13.22
C SER A 178 -29.42 6.10 -12.32
N GLU A 179 -30.07 5.41 -11.38
CA GLU A 179 -29.42 4.53 -10.40
C GLU A 179 -28.42 3.54 -11.02
N SER A 180 -28.80 2.84 -12.08
CA SER A 180 -27.93 1.84 -12.73
C SER A 180 -26.64 2.44 -13.29
N VAL A 181 -26.72 3.65 -13.87
CA VAL A 181 -25.57 4.38 -14.41
C VAL A 181 -24.71 4.89 -13.26
N THR A 182 -25.32 5.46 -12.22
CA THR A 182 -24.64 5.93 -11.00
C THR A 182 -23.84 4.82 -10.34
N THR A 183 -24.46 3.66 -10.08
CA THR A 183 -23.78 2.50 -9.47
C THR A 183 -22.63 2.00 -10.33
N SER A 184 -22.80 1.96 -11.65
CA SER A 184 -21.75 1.51 -12.58
C SER A 184 -20.55 2.46 -12.61
N LEU A 185 -20.80 3.78 -12.65
CA LEU A 185 -19.75 4.80 -12.65
C LEU A 185 -19.00 4.84 -11.32
N ILE A 186 -19.70 4.78 -10.19
CA ILE A 186 -19.07 4.71 -8.86
C ILE A 186 -18.26 3.43 -8.73
N GLY A 187 -18.78 2.29 -9.18
CA GLY A 187 -18.07 1.01 -9.17
C GLY A 187 -16.78 1.06 -10.00
N LEU A 188 -16.84 1.63 -11.21
CA LEU A 188 -15.67 1.77 -12.07
C LEU A 188 -14.63 2.74 -11.50
N ALA A 189 -15.07 3.90 -10.99
CA ALA A 189 -14.20 4.87 -10.35
C ALA A 189 -13.53 4.27 -9.10
N GLY A 190 -14.31 3.60 -8.25
CA GLY A 190 -13.84 2.90 -7.06
C GLY A 190 -12.81 1.82 -7.40
N PHE A 191 -13.05 1.05 -8.46
CA PHE A 191 -12.08 0.06 -8.96
C PHE A 191 -10.78 0.72 -9.44
N ALA A 192 -10.86 1.82 -10.19
CA ALA A 192 -9.69 2.57 -10.62
C ALA A 192 -8.89 3.14 -9.43
N ALA A 193 -9.56 3.73 -8.45
CA ALA A 193 -8.92 4.22 -7.23
C ALA A 193 -8.30 3.09 -6.40
N PHE A 194 -8.95 1.92 -6.34
CA PHE A 194 -8.41 0.74 -5.69
C PHE A 194 -7.14 0.22 -6.39
N ALA A 195 -7.17 0.09 -7.72
CA ALA A 195 -6.00 -0.31 -8.49
C ALA A 195 -4.83 0.67 -8.30
N TRP A 196 -5.12 1.97 -8.32
CA TRP A 196 -4.13 3.01 -8.04
C TRP A 196 -3.57 2.92 -6.61
N SER A 197 -4.42 2.68 -5.62
CA SER A 197 -4.00 2.45 -4.22
C SER A 197 -3.05 1.26 -4.08
N LEU A 198 -3.31 0.17 -4.81
CA LEU A 198 -2.39 -0.98 -4.84
C LEU A 198 -1.05 -0.63 -5.46
N VAL A 199 -1.05 0.12 -6.57
CA VAL A 199 0.20 0.60 -7.21
C VAL A 199 1.00 1.46 -6.22
N LEU A 200 0.36 2.41 -5.54
CA LEU A 200 1.01 3.25 -4.53
C LEU A 200 1.54 2.43 -3.35
N LEU A 201 0.80 1.42 -2.90
CA LEU A 201 1.26 0.53 -1.83
C LEU A 201 2.52 -0.24 -2.27
N VAL A 202 2.54 -0.79 -3.48
CA VAL A 202 3.73 -1.48 -4.02
C VAL A 202 4.91 -0.52 -4.16
N LEU A 203 4.71 0.67 -4.75
CA LEU A 203 5.76 1.68 -4.90
C LEU A 203 6.29 2.15 -3.54
N GLY A 204 5.41 2.40 -2.58
CA GLY A 204 5.79 2.84 -1.26
C GLY A 204 6.58 1.79 -0.49
N LEU A 205 6.16 0.52 -0.52
CA LEU A 205 6.93 -0.57 0.09
C LEU A 205 8.27 -0.78 -0.62
N ARG A 206 8.30 -0.61 -1.95
CA ARG A 206 9.53 -0.70 -2.74
C ARG A 206 10.55 0.34 -2.27
N GLU A 207 10.17 1.60 -2.22
CA GLU A 207 11.09 2.69 -1.84
C GLU A 207 11.44 2.64 -0.34
N VAL A 208 10.47 2.31 0.53
CA VAL A 208 10.73 2.19 1.97
C VAL A 208 11.64 1.01 2.27
N HIS A 209 11.36 -0.20 1.80
CA HIS A 209 12.19 -1.35 2.15
C HIS A 209 13.38 -1.58 1.20
N ARG A 210 13.62 -0.67 0.24
CA ARG A 210 14.66 -0.77 -0.80
C ARG A 210 14.57 -2.06 -1.61
N PHE A 211 13.35 -2.49 -1.90
CA PHE A 211 13.09 -3.71 -2.64
C PHE A 211 13.27 -3.55 -4.15
N GLY A 212 13.50 -4.68 -4.82
CA GLY A 212 13.15 -4.82 -6.23
C GLY A 212 11.63 -4.85 -6.42
N THR A 213 11.16 -4.58 -7.64
CA THR A 213 9.72 -4.56 -7.95
C THR A 213 9.01 -5.88 -7.63
N SER A 214 9.65 -7.02 -7.91
CA SER A 214 9.09 -8.35 -7.63
C SER A 214 8.92 -8.63 -6.14
N GLN A 215 9.88 -8.22 -5.31
CA GLN A 215 9.82 -8.37 -3.85
C GLN A 215 8.72 -7.48 -3.24
N ALA A 216 8.56 -6.25 -3.74
CA ALA A 216 7.49 -5.37 -3.31
C ALA A 216 6.10 -5.94 -3.65
N ILE A 217 5.92 -6.44 -4.89
CA ILE A 217 4.70 -7.13 -5.30
C ILE A 217 4.46 -8.37 -4.43
N ALA A 218 5.47 -9.22 -4.26
CA ALA A 218 5.36 -10.41 -3.42
C ALA A 218 4.94 -10.05 -1.99
N THR A 219 5.51 -8.99 -1.41
CA THR A 219 5.16 -8.53 -0.06
C THR A 219 3.69 -8.14 0.05
N VAL A 220 3.14 -7.44 -0.95
CA VAL A 220 1.72 -7.02 -0.94
C VAL A 220 0.77 -8.20 -1.13
N PHE A 221 1.10 -9.15 -2.01
CA PHE A 221 0.20 -10.25 -2.36
C PHE A 221 0.34 -11.49 -1.47
N THR A 222 1.48 -11.69 -0.80
CA THR A 222 1.71 -12.86 0.07
C THR A 222 0.64 -13.02 1.15
N PRO A 223 0.24 -11.98 1.91
CA PRO A 223 -0.82 -12.11 2.90
C PRO A 223 -2.16 -12.57 2.29
N VAL A 224 -2.52 -12.03 1.13
CA VAL A 224 -3.77 -12.36 0.42
C VAL A 224 -3.73 -13.81 -0.07
N ILE A 225 -2.64 -14.20 -0.71
CA ILE A 225 -2.44 -15.57 -1.19
C ILE A 225 -2.47 -16.57 -0.02
N ALA A 226 -1.81 -16.24 1.10
CA ALA A 226 -1.80 -17.09 2.29
C ALA A 226 -3.21 -17.29 2.86
N ILE A 227 -4.02 -16.23 2.96
CA ILE A 227 -5.41 -16.30 3.41
C ILE A 227 -6.25 -17.14 2.45
N LEU A 228 -6.09 -16.96 1.13
CA LEU A 228 -6.82 -17.73 0.13
C LEU A 228 -6.49 -19.23 0.19
N LEU A 229 -5.20 -19.57 0.31
CA LEU A 229 -4.76 -20.95 0.46
C LEU A 229 -5.29 -21.58 1.75
N LEU A 230 -5.23 -20.86 2.87
CA LEU A 230 -5.76 -21.33 4.14
C LEU A 230 -7.28 -21.56 4.06
N GLY A 231 -8.02 -20.63 3.45
CA GLY A 231 -9.45 -20.78 3.22
C GLY A 231 -9.79 -22.00 2.35
N LEU A 232 -9.02 -22.25 1.28
CA LEU A 232 -9.17 -23.42 0.43
C LEU A 232 -8.91 -24.73 1.20
N ILE A 233 -7.89 -24.76 2.05
CA ILE A 233 -7.57 -25.92 2.90
C ILE A 233 -8.71 -26.18 3.89
N ILE A 234 -9.22 -25.15 4.57
CA ILE A 234 -10.34 -25.27 5.51
C ILE A 234 -11.59 -25.79 4.79
N LEU A 235 -11.91 -25.24 3.62
CA LEU A 235 -13.03 -25.68 2.81
C LEU A 235 -12.89 -27.15 2.39
N PHE A 236 -11.71 -27.54 1.92
CA PHE A 236 -11.42 -28.92 1.53
C PHE A 236 -11.60 -29.89 2.70
N VAL A 237 -11.05 -29.56 3.87
CA VAL A 237 -11.21 -30.36 5.10
C VAL A 237 -12.68 -30.42 5.54
N ALA A 238 -13.41 -29.31 5.47
CA ALA A 238 -14.84 -29.27 5.81
C ALA A 238 -15.68 -30.15 4.88
N VAL A 239 -15.41 -30.13 3.57
CA VAL A 239 -16.09 -30.99 2.58
C VAL A 239 -15.77 -32.46 2.82
N LEU A 240 -14.51 -32.81 3.08
CA LEU A 240 -14.13 -34.19 3.42
C LEU A 240 -14.78 -34.66 4.72
N GLY A 241 -14.78 -33.82 5.76
CA GLY A 241 -15.43 -34.11 7.03
C GLY A 241 -16.94 -34.30 6.87
N PHE A 242 -17.59 -33.41 6.11
CA PHE A 242 -19.01 -33.54 5.80
C PHE A 242 -19.32 -34.82 5.00
N ALA A 243 -18.53 -35.13 3.97
CA ALA A 243 -18.67 -36.34 3.18
C ALA A 243 -18.45 -37.62 4.01
N ALA A 244 -17.59 -37.59 5.02
CA ALA A 244 -17.36 -38.72 5.93
C ALA A 244 -18.52 -38.94 6.93
N VAL A 245 -19.20 -37.87 7.36
CA VAL A 245 -20.32 -37.93 8.31
C VAL A 245 -21.65 -38.22 7.62
N MET A 246 -21.85 -37.73 6.39
CA MET A 246 -23.11 -37.89 5.64
C MET A 246 -23.66 -39.33 5.58
N PRO A 247 -22.86 -40.38 5.31
CA PRO A 247 -23.33 -41.77 5.31
C PRO A 247 -23.80 -42.28 6.67
N GLN A 248 -23.42 -41.62 7.77
CA GLN A 248 -23.79 -42.01 9.13
C GLN A 248 -25.11 -41.39 9.59
N ILE A 249 -25.66 -40.42 8.84
CA ILE A 249 -26.94 -39.81 9.17
C ILE A 249 -28.03 -40.86 8.87
N PRO A 250 -28.74 -41.37 9.89
CA PRO A 250 -29.81 -42.33 9.67
C PRO A 250 -30.83 -41.71 8.71
N SER A 251 -31.17 -42.42 7.64
CA SER A 251 -32.24 -41.99 6.73
C SER A 251 -33.52 -41.83 7.55
N ILE A 252 -33.98 -40.59 7.75
CA ILE A 252 -35.22 -40.29 8.46
C ILE A 252 -36.36 -40.87 7.62
N PRO A 253 -37.10 -41.87 8.10
CA PRO A 253 -38.21 -42.43 7.34
C PRO A 253 -39.26 -41.34 7.08
N GLY A 254 -39.57 -41.05 5.81
CA GLY A 254 -40.57 -40.07 5.40
C GLY A 254 -40.05 -38.77 4.79
N LEU A 255 -38.72 -38.59 4.71
CA LEU A 255 -38.09 -37.61 3.82
C LEU A 255 -37.53 -38.38 2.61
N PHE A 256 -38.17 -38.19 1.45
CA PHE A 256 -38.10 -38.95 0.17
C PHE A 256 -39.05 -40.13 0.05
#